data_AF-A0A820C8N4-F1
#
_entry.id   AF-A0A820C8N4-F1
#
_cell.length_a   1.000
_cell.length_b   1.000
_cell.length_c   1.000
_cell.angle_alpha   90.00
_cell.angle_beta   90.00
_cell.angle_gamma   90.00
#
_symmetry.space_group_name_H-M   'P 1'
#
loop_
_entity.id
_entity.type
_entity.pdbx_description
1 polymer ?
#
loop_
_entity_poly.entity_id
_entity_poly.type
_entity_poly.pdbx_seq_one_letter_code
_entity_poly.pdbx_strand_id
1 'polypeptide(L)'
;EPETTVIQEYQDEDYQPIYFLAETFEDAKEKLRLFAKSLKRPYELVYDAHTQSLQILDNVKVIHQYSSKLKLDMDVLEHALDRLHKNGINFRVIS
;
A
#
# COMPACT_ATOMS: atom_id res chain seq x y z
N GLU A 1 18.12 7.11 2.35
CA GLU A 1 18.02 5.64 2.26
C GLU A 1 17.60 5.04 3.60
N PRO A 2 16.63 4.10 3.62
CA PRO A 2 16.13 3.50 4.86
C PRO A 2 17.22 2.81 5.71
N GLU A 3 18.21 2.21 5.05
CA GLU A 3 19.32 1.48 5.70
C GLU A 3 20.24 2.41 6.50
N THR A 4 20.42 3.66 6.06
CA THR A 4 21.20 4.64 6.79
C THR A 4 20.36 5.34 7.86
N THR A 5 19.08 5.60 7.57
CA THR A 5 18.19 6.26 8.53
C THR A 5 17.91 5.41 9.76
N VAL A 6 17.88 4.08 9.63
CA VAL A 6 17.50 3.17 10.74
C VAL A 6 18.60 3.03 11.81
N ILE A 7 19.86 3.26 11.45
CA ILE A 7 21.01 3.19 12.36
C ILE A 7 21.49 4.57 12.83
N GLN A 8 20.86 5.64 12.35
CA GLN A 8 21.22 7.00 12.70
C GLN A 8 20.89 7.28 14.16
N GLU A 9 21.92 7.55 14.98
CA GLU A 9 21.75 7.97 16.37
C GLU A 9 21.03 9.33 16.44
N TYR A 10 20.23 9.51 17.49
CA TYR A 10 19.48 10.73 17.77
C TYR A 10 19.42 11.01 19.28
N GLN A 11 19.19 12.26 19.65
CA GLN A 11 18.96 12.74 21.02
C GLN A 11 17.73 13.66 21.02
N ASP A 12 17.01 13.83 22.13
CA ASP A 12 15.74 14.59 22.19
C ASP A 12 15.81 15.90 23.01
N GLU A 13 16.99 16.26 23.52
CA GLU A 13 17.25 17.47 24.31
C GLU A 13 17.32 18.75 23.44
N ASP A 14 17.96 18.65 22.27
CA ASP A 14 18.23 19.78 21.36
C ASP A 14 17.79 19.47 19.90
N TYR A 15 17.99 20.43 18.99
CA TYR A 15 17.77 20.24 17.55
C TYR A 15 18.53 19.02 17.00
N GLN A 16 17.89 18.31 16.07
CA GLN A 16 18.51 17.17 15.40
C GLN A 16 19.67 17.63 14.50
N PRO A 17 20.84 16.99 14.54
CA PRO A 17 21.98 17.37 13.71
C PRO A 17 21.81 16.98 12.24
N ILE A 18 20.94 16.01 11.94
CA ILE A 18 20.74 15.43 10.60
C ILE A 18 19.24 15.33 10.31
N TYR A 19 18.87 15.70 9.08
CA TYR A 19 17.51 15.56 8.55
C TYR A 19 17.54 14.81 7.22
N PHE A 20 16.59 13.91 7.02
CA PHE A 20 16.46 13.14 5.79
C PHE A 20 15.37 13.74 4.91
N LEU A 21 15.75 14.11 3.69
CA LEU A 21 14.81 14.60 2.69
C LEU A 21 14.30 13.44 1.85
N ALA A 22 12.99 13.33 1.73
CA ALA A 22 12.35 12.52 0.70
C ALA A 22 11.86 13.43 -0.42
N GLU A 23 11.97 12.98 -1.67
CA GLU A 23 11.53 13.76 -2.84
C GLU A 23 10.00 13.90 -2.85
N THR A 24 9.30 12.83 -2.47
CA THR A 24 7.85 12.79 -2.32
C THR A 24 7.45 11.79 -1.24
N PHE A 25 6.19 11.85 -0.77
CA PHE A 25 5.64 10.80 0.11
C PHE A 25 5.59 9.42 -0.56
N GLU A 26 5.38 9.36 -1.88
CA GLU A 26 5.33 8.09 -2.60
C GLU A 26 6.73 7.45 -2.69
N ASP A 27 7.77 8.25 -2.95
CA ASP A 27 9.16 7.80 -2.90
C ASP A 27 9.54 7.26 -1.51
N ALA A 28 9.20 8.02 -0.45
CA ALA A 28 9.42 7.57 0.93
C ALA A 28 8.71 6.24 1.24
N LYS A 29 7.46 6.11 0.79
CA LYS A 29 6.65 4.90 0.99
C LYS A 29 7.24 3.70 0.25
N GLU A 30 7.70 3.88 -0.99
CA GLU A 30 8.30 2.80 -1.76
C GLU A 30 9.64 2.37 -1.17
N LYS A 31 10.51 3.31 -0.79
CA LYS A 31 11.77 3.03 -0.08
C LYS A 31 11.51 2.23 1.20
N LEU A 32 10.53 2.65 2.00
CA LEU A 32 10.14 1.93 3.22
C LEU A 32 9.59 0.53 2.92
N ARG A 33 8.79 0.37 1.85
CA ARG A 33 8.24 -0.93 1.44
C ARG A 33 9.34 -1.91 1.03
N LEU A 34 10.34 -1.44 0.28
CA LEU A 34 11.50 -2.25 -0.11
C LEU A 34 12.35 -2.63 1.10
N PHE A 35 12.60 -1.69 2.01
CA PHE A 35 13.31 -1.97 3.25
C PHE A 35 12.56 -2.96 4.15
N ALA A 36 11.24 -2.85 4.27
CA ALA A 36 10.45 -3.78 5.08
C ALA A 36 10.57 -5.24 4.60
N LYS A 37 10.79 -5.47 3.29
CA LYS A 37 11.02 -6.80 2.72
C LYS A 37 12.38 -7.41 3.09
N SER A 38 13.37 -6.61 3.47
CA SER A 38 14.67 -7.12 3.91
C SER A 38 14.64 -7.60 5.36
N LEU A 39 13.59 -7.25 6.12
CA LEU A 39 13.42 -7.69 7.50
C LEU A 39 13.14 -9.19 7.56
N LYS A 40 13.86 -9.91 8.42
CA LYS A 40 13.59 -11.33 8.68
C LYS A 40 12.26 -11.47 9.44
N ARG A 41 11.18 -11.79 8.72
CA ARG A 41 9.86 -12.10 9.29
C ARG A 41 9.37 -13.45 8.76
N PRO A 42 8.85 -14.34 9.62
CA PRO A 42 8.42 -15.67 9.18
C PRO A 42 7.03 -15.70 8.51
N TYR A 43 6.35 -14.56 8.45
CA TYR A 43 5.00 -14.41 7.90
C TYR A 43 4.80 -13.03 7.29
N GLU A 44 3.82 -12.92 6.40
CA GLU A 44 3.35 -11.66 5.84
C GLU A 44 2.13 -11.15 6.61
N LEU A 45 2.01 -9.82 6.69
CA LEU A 45 0.90 -9.15 7.37
C LEU A 45 0.10 -8.32 6.37
N VAL A 46 -1.21 -8.33 6.51
CA VAL A 46 -2.12 -7.47 5.78
C VAL A 46 -3.01 -6.72 6.74
N TYR A 47 -3.16 -5.42 6.54
CA TYR A 47 -4.09 -4.61 7.30
C TYR A 47 -5.51 -4.73 6.73
N ASP A 48 -6.49 -5.04 7.57
CA ASP A 48 -7.92 -4.99 7.25
C ASP A 48 -8.55 -3.70 7.77
N ALA A 49 -8.85 -2.79 6.85
CA ALA A 49 -9.42 -1.48 7.18
C ALA A 49 -10.84 -1.53 7.75
N HIS A 50 -11.63 -2.60 7.48
CA HIS A 50 -13.00 -2.69 7.98
C HIS A 50 -13.04 -3.07 9.46
N THR A 51 -12.13 -3.96 9.86
CA THR A 51 -12.03 -4.45 11.24
C THR A 51 -10.94 -3.75 12.04
N GLN A 52 -10.17 -2.86 11.40
CA GLN A 52 -9.03 -2.15 11.97
C GLN A 52 -8.01 -3.12 12.61
N SER A 53 -7.77 -4.25 11.94
CA SER A 53 -6.97 -5.35 12.47
C SER A 53 -5.86 -5.79 11.52
N LEU A 54 -4.89 -6.53 12.04
CA LEU A 54 -3.83 -7.18 11.25
C LEU A 54 -4.18 -8.65 11.03
N GLN A 55 -4.18 -9.07 9.77
CA GLN A 55 -4.28 -10.46 9.38
C GLN A 55 -2.90 -11.02 9.03
N ILE A 56 -2.61 -12.22 9.53
CA ILE A 56 -1.38 -12.94 9.24
C ILE A 56 -1.64 -13.87 8.06
N LEU A 57 -0.84 -13.76 7.00
CA LEU A 57 -0.90 -14.67 5.84
C LEU A 57 0.04 -15.87 6.08
N ASP A 58 -0.36 -16.78 6.96
CA ASP A 58 0.46 -17.92 7.40
C ASP A 58 -0.01 -19.29 6.89
N ASN A 59 -1.16 -19.36 6.22
CA ASN A 59 -1.70 -20.62 5.72
C ASN A 59 -2.53 -20.46 4.43
N VAL A 60 -2.68 -21.57 3.70
CA VAL A 60 -3.34 -21.62 2.38
C VAL A 60 -4.78 -21.10 2.44
N LYS A 61 -5.52 -21.40 3.51
CA LYS A 61 -6.93 -20.97 3.65
C LYS A 61 -7.02 -19.44 3.75
N VAL A 62 -6.19 -18.82 4.58
CA VAL A 62 -6.18 -17.36 4.75
C VAL A 62 -5.72 -16.66 3.48
N ILE A 63 -4.68 -17.20 2.81
CA ILE A 63 -4.21 -16.67 1.52
C ILE A 63 -5.31 -16.76 0.46
N HIS A 64 -6.05 -17.87 0.40
CA HIS A 64 -7.18 -18.03 -0.53
C HIS A 64 -8.30 -17.03 -0.23
N GLN A 65 -8.64 -16.81 1.04
CA GLN A 65 -9.64 -15.82 1.45
C GLN A 65 -9.23 -14.40 1.02
N TYR A 66 -7.97 -14.04 1.25
CA TYR A 66 -7.44 -12.75 0.84
C TYR A 66 -7.43 -12.58 -0.69
N SER A 67 -7.00 -13.60 -1.44
CA SER A 67 -7.05 -13.61 -2.90
C SER A 67 -8.48 -13.47 -3.44
N SER A 68 -9.45 -14.12 -2.80
CA SER A 68 -10.87 -14.01 -3.17
C SER A 68 -11.39 -12.58 -2.99
N LYS A 69 -10.95 -11.89 -1.93
CA LYS A 69 -11.29 -10.48 -1.72
C LYS A 69 -10.71 -9.58 -2.81
N LEU A 70 -9.43 -9.75 -3.14
CA LEU A 70 -8.79 -8.99 -4.23
C LEU A 70 -9.49 -9.21 -5.57
N LYS A 71 -9.96 -10.44 -5.84
CA LYS A 71 -10.73 -10.74 -7.05
C LYS A 71 -12.04 -9.94 -7.09
N LEU A 72 -12.79 -9.89 -5.99
CA LEU A 72 -14.02 -9.08 -5.91
C LEU A 72 -13.74 -7.59 -6.17
N ASP A 73 -12.65 -7.06 -5.61
CA ASP A 73 -12.24 -5.67 -5.86
C ASP A 73 -11.92 -5.44 -7.35
N MET A 74 -11.27 -6.40 -8.02
CA MET A 74 -11.04 -6.35 -9.47
C MET A 74 -12.33 -6.42 -10.28
N ASP A 75 -13.28 -7.30 -9.94
CA ASP A 75 -14.58 -7.40 -10.60
C ASP A 75 -15.34 -6.06 -10.53
N VAL A 76 -15.27 -5.37 -9.38
CA VAL A 76 -15.84 -4.02 -9.21
C VAL A 76 -15.18 -3.00 -10.13
N LEU A 77 -13.85 -3.04 -10.26
CA LEU A 77 -13.10 -2.17 -11.17
C LEU A 77 -13.45 -2.43 -12.64
N GLU A 78 -13.53 -3.70 -13.05
CA GLU A 78 -13.93 -4.10 -14.41
C GLU A 78 -15.33 -3.59 -14.73
N HIS A 79 -16.30 -3.78 -13.84
CA HIS A 79 -17.65 -3.25 -14.01
C HIS A 79 -17.70 -1.71 -14.08
N ALA A 80 -16.85 -1.01 -13.32
CA ALA A 80 -16.75 0.44 -13.41
C ALA A 80 -16.21 0.90 -14.76
N LEU A 81 -15.15 0.24 -15.27
CA LEU A 81 -14.57 0.51 -16.58
C LEU A 81 -15.58 0.25 -17.71
N ASP A 82 -16.30 -0.86 -17.68
CA ASP A 82 -17.34 -1.19 -18.66
C ASP A 82 -18.45 -0.13 -18.71
N ARG A 83 -18.88 0.37 -17.55
CA ARG A 83 -19.85 1.46 -17.48
C ARG A 83 -19.31 2.75 -18.10
N LEU A 84 -18.06 3.11 -17.82
CA LEU A 84 -17.43 4.29 -18.40
C LEU A 84 -17.28 4.16 -19.92
N HIS A 85 -16.90 2.98 -20.44
CA HIS A 85 -16.86 2.74 -21.89
C HIS A 85 -18.24 2.87 -22.55
N LYS A 86 -19.28 2.31 -21.93
CA LYS A 86 -20.67 2.42 -22.43
C LYS A 86 -21.20 3.85 -22.36
N ASN A 87 -20.83 4.61 -21.33
CA ASN A 87 -21.26 6.00 -21.13
C ASN A 87 -20.41 7.02 -21.92
N GLY A 88 -19.18 6.66 -22.31
CA GLY A 88 -18.27 7.49 -23.11
C GLY A 88 -18.73 7.78 -24.55
N ILE A 89 -19.87 7.22 -24.98
CA ILE A 89 -20.51 7.50 -26.27
C ILE A 89 -21.60 8.58 -26.16
N ASN A 90 -21.93 9.11 -24.97
CA ASN A 90 -23.08 10.00 -24.77
C ASN A 90 -22.75 11.46 -24.36
N PHE A 91 -21.59 11.99 -24.76
CA PHE A 91 -21.28 13.43 -24.65
C PHE A 91 -21.45 14.19 -25.99
N ARG A 92 -22.19 13.65 -26.96
CA ARG A 92 -22.51 14.36 -28.21
C ARG A 92 -23.92 14.96 -28.17
N VAL A 93 -23.92 16.27 -27.96
CA VAL A 93 -24.90 17.25 -28.44
C VAL A 93 -26.27 17.17 -27.78
N ILE A 94 -26.50 18.09 -26.84
CA ILE A 94 -27.81 18.73 -26.72
C ILE A 94 -27.59 20.16 -27.21
N SER A 95 -28.27 20.49 -28.31
CA SER A 95 -28.29 21.81 -28.97
C SER A 95 -28.84 22.90 -28.07
#